data_AF-A0A963RTE2-F1
#
_entry.id   AF-A0A963RTE2-F1
#
_cell.length_a   1.000
_cell.length_b   1.000
_cell.length_c   1.000
_cell.angle_alpha   90.00
_cell.angle_beta   90.00
_cell.angle_gamma   90.00
#
_symmetry.space_group_name_H-M   'P 1'
#
loop_
_entity.id
_entity.type
_entity.pdbx_description
1 polymer ?
#
loop_
_entity_poly.entity_id
_entity_poly.type
_entity_poly.pdbx_seq_one_letter_code
_entity_poly.pdbx_strand_id
1 'polypeptide(L)' 'STCQFLGAFIGGAAGGWVVQHFGQAVLGGLCLALAGMWGLLVQAGGRYPQPVAEPGTPRA' A
#
# COMPACT_ATOMS: atom_id res chain seq x y z
N SER A 1 -5.54 -2.94 -11.48
CA SER A 1 -6.10 -4.03 -10.64
C SER A 1 -5.11 -5.14 -10.34
N THR A 2 -4.34 -5.66 -11.32
CA THR A 2 -3.38 -6.77 -11.11
C THR A 2 -2.38 -6.56 -9.99
N CYS A 3 -1.72 -5.40 -9.89
CA CYS A 3 -0.73 -5.14 -8.83
C CYS A 3 -1.35 -5.07 -7.42
N GLN A 4 -2.59 -4.55 -7.31
CA GLN A 4 -3.29 -4.45 -6.03
C GLN A 4 -3.67 -5.84 -5.50
N PHE A 5 -4.14 -6.73 -6.38
CA PHE A 5 -4.42 -8.13 -6.00
C PHE A 5 -3.16 -8.92 -5.72
N LEU A 6 -2.10 -8.73 -6.51
CA LEU A 6 -0.81 -9.38 -6.28
C LEU A 6 -0.24 -9.02 -4.89
N GLY A 7 -0.36 -7.75 -4.50
CA GLY A 7 0.02 -7.28 -3.17
C GLY A 7 -0.83 -7.92 -2.05
N ALA A 8 -2.13 -8.09 -2.25
CA ALA A 8 -3.01 -8.73 -1.27
C ALA A 8 -2.70 -10.24 -1.10
N PHE A 9 -2.47 -10.96 -2.20
CA PHE A 9 -2.13 -12.39 -2.15
C PHE A 9 -0.74 -12.63 -1.54
N ILE A 10 0.27 -11.87 -1.97
CA ILE A 10 1.63 -11.98 -1.43
C ILE A 10 1.66 -11.52 0.02
N GLY A 11 0.95 -10.43 0.36
CA GLY A 11 0.84 -9.93 1.72
C GLY A 11 0.16 -10.92 2.67
N GLY A 12 -0.89 -11.61 2.20
CA GLY A 12 -1.56 -12.66 2.98
C GLY A 12 -0.69 -13.91 3.19
N ALA A 13 -0.03 -14.40 2.15
CA ALA A 13 0.85 -15.57 2.23
C ALA A 13 2.10 -15.29 3.10
N ALA A 14 2.72 -14.13 2.90
CA ALA A 14 3.86 -13.69 3.72
C ALA A 14 3.45 -13.42 5.17
N GLY A 15 2.27 -12.83 5.39
CA GLY A 15 1.74 -12.58 6.72
C GLY A 15 1.43 -13.86 7.50
N GLY A 16 0.87 -14.88 6.83
CA GLY A 16 0.63 -16.20 7.43
C GLY A 16 1.93 -16.90 7.85
N TRP A 17 2.97 -16.85 7.01
CA TRP A 17 4.29 -17.40 7.33
C TRP A 17 4.97 -16.67 8.50
N VAL A 18 4.86 -15.33 8.54
CA VAL A 18 5.39 -14.50 9.63
C VAL A 18 4.71 -14.80 10.96
N VAL A 19 3.39 -15.01 10.97
CA VAL A 19 2.66 -15.38 12.20
C VAL A 19 3.10 -16.74 12.73
N GLN A 20 3.34 -17.72 11.85
CA GLN A 20 3.75 -19.06 12.27
C GLN A 20 5.15 -19.09 12.88
N HIS A 21 6.10 -18.28 12.37
CA HIS A 21 7.49 -18.29 12.87
C HIS A 21 7.78 -17.25 13.96
N PHE A 22 7.10 -16.10 13.95
CA PHE A 22 7.44 -14.96 14.82
C PHE A 22 6.27 -14.46 15.69
N GLY A 23 5.07 -15.03 15.51
CA GLY A 23 3.89 -14.71 16.29
C GLY A 23 3.16 -13.43 15.87
N GLN A 24 2.04 -13.16 16.53
CA GLN A 24 1.09 -12.08 16.19
C GLN A 24 1.69 -10.67 16.35
N ALA A 25 2.58 -10.47 17.35
CA ALA A 25 3.20 -9.17 17.62
C ALA A 25 4.08 -8.69 16.46
N VAL A 26 4.81 -9.61 15.82
CA VAL A 26 5.68 -9.29 14.68
C VAL A 26 4.87 -9.00 13.42
N LEU A 27 3.71 -9.62 13.24
CA LEU A 27 2.81 -9.27 12.12
C LEU A 27 2.27 -7.83 12.24
N GLY A 28 1.86 -7.42 13.45
CA GLY A 28 1.44 -6.05 13.71
C GLY A 28 2.56 -5.04 13.46
N GLY A 29 3.78 -5.34 13.94
CA GLY A 29 4.97 -4.53 13.69
C GLY A 29 5.32 -4.43 12.21
N LEU A 30 5.24 -5.54 11.46
CA LEU A 30 5.49 -5.58 10.02
C LEU A 30 4.47 -4.75 9.24
N CYS A 31 3.19 -4.81 9.62
CA CYS A 31 2.14 -4.02 9.00
C CYS A 31 2.37 -2.52 9.21
N LEU A 32 2.67 -2.11 10.45
CA LEU A 32 3.03 -0.73 10.78
C LEU A 32 4.30 -0.25 10.05
N ALA A 33 5.31 -1.11 9.93
CA ALA A 33 6.54 -0.80 9.23
C ALA A 33 6.30 -0.59 7.71
N LEU A 34 5.50 -1.45 7.08
CA LEU A 34 5.14 -1.28 5.67
C LEU A 34 4.31 -0.02 5.43
N ALA A 35 3.32 0.25 6.28
CA ALA A 35 2.49 1.45 6.19
C ALA A 35 3.33 2.72 6.39
N GLY A 36 4.24 2.71 7.38
CA GLY A 36 5.18 3.80 7.62
C GLY A 36 6.15 4.02 6.47
N MET A 37 6.72 2.94 5.93
CA MET A 37 7.61 2.98 4.76
C MET A 37 6.89 3.54 3.53
N TRP A 38 5.65 3.11 3.27
CA TRP A 38 4.83 3.64 2.20
C TRP A 38 4.58 5.15 2.39
N GLY A 39 4.19 5.56 3.60
CA GLY A 39 4.00 6.97 3.93
C GLY A 39 5.25 7.80 3.64
N LEU A 40 6.42 7.33 4.08
CA LEU A 40 7.71 7.98 3.80
C LEU A 40 8.00 8.04 2.29
N LEU A 41 7.76 6.95 1.55
CA LEU A 41 7.97 6.91 0.09
C LEU A 41 7.01 7.84 -0.66
N VAL A 42 5.75 7.97 -0.25
CA VAL A 42 4.79 8.90 -0.84
C VAL A 42 5.20 10.34 -0.58
N GLN A 43 5.59 10.66 0.65
CA GLN A 43 6.04 11.99 1.04
C GLN A 43 7.34 12.37 0.32
N ALA A 44 8.28 11.44 0.18
CA ALA A 44 9.53 11.63 -0.57
C ALA A 44 9.29 11.70 -2.10
N GLY A 45 8.26 11.03 -2.61
CA GLY A 45 7.95 10.92 -4.03
C GLY A 45 7.26 12.14 -4.64
N GLY A 46 6.66 13.03 -3.84
CA GLY A 46 6.18 14.36 -4.22
C GLY A 46 5.17 14.46 -5.37
N ARG A 47 4.75 13.34 -5.97
CA ARG A 47 3.92 13.27 -7.15
C ARG A 47 2.55 12.73 -6.77
N TYR A 48 1.71 13.65 -6.31
CA TYR A 48 0.27 13.42 -6.33
C TYR A 48 -0.13 13.18 -7.79
N PRO A 49 -0.85 12.08 -8.10
CA PRO A 49 -1.46 11.95 -9.41
C PRO A 49 -2.35 13.18 -9.61
N GLN A 50 -1.99 14.03 -10.57
CA GLN A 50 -2.85 15.14 -10.96
C GLN A 50 -4.17 14.53 -11.45
N PRO A 51 -5.33 14.98 -10.95
CA PRO A 51 -6.60 14.59 -11.53
C PRO A 51 -6.53 14.90 -13.01
N VAL A 52 -6.65 13.88 -13.87
CA VAL A 52 -6.77 14.12 -15.31
C VAL A 52 -8.03 14.94 -15.49
N ALA A 53 -7.90 16.19 -15.96
CA ALA A 53 -9.06 17.00 -16.28
C ALA A 53 -9.83 16.27 -17.39
N GLU A 54 -11.03 15.80 -17.08
CA GLU A 54 -11.88 15.18 -18.09
C GLU A 54 -12.20 16.21 -19.18
N PRO A 55 -11.90 15.93 -20.46
CA PRO A 55 -12.25 16.82 -21.56
C PRO A 55 -13.77 16.78 -21.75
N GLY A 56 -14.50 17.56 -20.95
CA GLY A 56 -15.96 17.59 -20.99
C GLY A 56 -16.65 18.39 -19.88
N THR A 57 -15.97 18.83 -18.82
CA THR A 57 -16.63 19.62 -17.76
C THR A 57 -16.90 21.05 -18.26
N PRO A 58 -18.16 21.48 -18.46
CA PRO A 58 -18.45 22.87 -18.75
C PRO A 58 -18.06 23.69 -17.51
N ARG A 59 -17.18 24.68 -17.68
CA ARG A 59 -16.98 25.70 -16.65
C ARG A 59 -18.25 26.53 -16.61
N ALA A 60 -19.07 26.31 -15.58
CA ALA A 60 -20.16 27.19 -15.22
C ALA A 60 -19.62 28.49 -14.62
#